data_AF-A0A952V8Y4-F1
#
_entry.id   AF-A0A952V8Y4-F1
#
_cell.length_a   1.000
_cell.length_b   1.000
_cell.length_c   1.000
_cell.angle_alpha   90.00
_cell.angle_beta   90.00
_cell.angle_gamma   90.00
#
_symmetry.space_group_name_H-M   'P 1'
#
loop_
_entity.id
_entity.type
_entity.pdbx_description
1 polymer ?
#
loop_
_entity_poly.entity_id
_entity_poly.type
_entity_poly.pdbx_seq_one_letter_code
_entity_poly.pdbx_strand_id
1 'polypeptide(L)' 'MTTRAQFDADRFEEIKTESSVRTAATPHEMLCEQCARTAFVDADTHETFRRKAEQGISEGFLCGECVAANLEAERM' A
#
# COMPACT_ATOMS: atom_id res chain seq x y z
N MET A 1 25.34 10.81 -5.26
CA MET A 1 24.29 11.18 -4.28
C MET A 1 22.96 10.81 -4.89
N THR A 2 22.53 9.56 -4.76
CA THR A 2 21.40 9.04 -5.55
C THR A 2 20.90 7.74 -4.92
N THR A 3 20.27 7.80 -3.75
CA THR A 3 19.83 6.55 -3.10
C THR A 3 18.61 6.67 -2.19
N ARG A 4 18.03 7.85 -1.96
CA ARG A 4 16.87 7.99 -1.06
C ARG A 4 15.55 8.09 -1.82
N ALA A 5 15.48 8.97 -2.81
CA ALA A 5 14.29 9.16 -3.65
C ALA A 5 13.89 7.93 -4.51
N GLN A 6 14.81 6.99 -4.74
CA GLN A 6 14.52 5.75 -5.49
C GLN A 6 13.91 4.66 -4.60
N PHE A 7 14.09 4.72 -3.28
CA PHE A 7 13.53 3.71 -2.37
C PHE A 7 12.06 4.00 -2.02
N ASP A 8 11.67 5.28 -1.91
CA ASP A 8 10.26 5.64 -1.64
C ASP A 8 9.35 5.46 -2.86
N ALA A 9 9.86 5.60 -4.09
CA ALA A 9 9.05 5.38 -5.30
C ALA A 9 8.60 3.91 -5.45
N ASP A 10 9.48 2.95 -5.16
CA ASP A 10 9.19 1.51 -5.22
C ASP A 10 8.10 1.10 -4.20
N ARG A 11 8.07 1.74 -3.03
CA ARG A 11 7.10 1.47 -1.95
C ARG A 11 5.64 1.73 -2.33
N PHE A 12 5.39 2.60 -3.31
CA PHE A 12 4.04 3.00 -3.73
C PHE A 12 3.59 2.36 -5.05
N GLU A 13 4.50 1.72 -5.81
CA GLU A 13 4.21 1.09 -7.10
C GLU A 13 3.44 -0.25 -6.97
N GLU A 14 3.34 -0.80 -5.76
CA GLU A 14 2.78 -2.13 -5.49
C GLU A 14 1.23 -2.16 -5.36
N ILE A 15 0.56 -1.00 -5.34
CA ILE A 15 -0.91 -0.93 -5.23
C ILE A 15 -1.51 -0.74 -6.63
N LYS A 16 -1.79 -1.85 -7.32
CA LYS A 16 -2.38 -1.81 -8.68
C LYS A 16 -3.89 -1.60 -8.66
N THR A 17 -4.58 -2.14 -7.65
CA THR A 17 -6.05 -2.10 -7.59
C THR A 17 -6.53 -2.01 -6.14
N GLU A 18 -7.07 -0.85 -5.76
CA GLU A 18 -7.76 -0.63 -4.49
C GLU A 18 -9.23 -0.27 -4.75
N SER A 19 -10.13 -0.78 -3.90
CA SER A 19 -11.52 -0.38 -3.86
C SER A 19 -12.00 -0.20 -2.43
N SER A 20 -12.89 0.77 -2.21
CA SER A 20 -13.61 0.93 -0.93
C SER A 20 -14.73 -0.11 -0.73
N VAL A 21 -15.01 -0.92 -1.75
CA VAL A 21 -16.03 -1.99 -1.73
C VAL A 21 -15.43 -3.30 -2.20
N ARG A 22 -15.76 -4.41 -1.53
CA ARG A 22 -15.33 -5.75 -1.95
C ARG A 22 -15.94 -6.10 -3.31
N THR A 23 -15.10 -6.51 -4.25
CA THR A 23 -15.53 -6.98 -5.56
C THR A 23 -14.87 -8.31 -5.90
N ALA A 24 -15.24 -8.91 -7.04
CA ALA A 24 -14.54 -10.09 -7.55
C ALA A 24 -13.08 -9.77 -7.94
N ALA A 25 -12.78 -8.53 -8.34
CA ALA A 25 -11.43 -8.09 -8.69
C ALA A 25 -10.59 -7.76 -7.44
N THR A 26 -11.23 -7.26 -6.39
CA THR A 26 -10.62 -6.90 -5.11
C THR A 26 -11.27 -7.65 -3.95
N PRO A 27 -11.02 -8.97 -3.81
CA PRO A 27 -11.71 -9.78 -2.81
C PRO A 27 -11.07 -9.67 -1.41
N HIS A 28 -9.80 -9.26 -1.32
CA HIS A 28 -9.03 -9.32 -0.07
C HIS A 28 -9.18 -8.03 0.73
N GLU A 29 -9.35 -8.19 2.04
CA GLU A 29 -9.50 -7.07 2.96
C GLU A 29 -8.15 -6.74 3.60
N MET A 30 -7.78 -5.46 3.60
CA MET A 30 -6.56 -4.93 4.21
C MET A 30 -6.90 -3.69 5.04
N LEU A 31 -6.20 -3.49 6.15
CA LEU A 31 -6.37 -2.31 7.00
C LEU A 31 -5.23 -1.32 6.74
N CYS A 32 -5.57 -0.08 6.41
CA CYS A 32 -4.58 0.99 6.28
C CYS A 32 -3.94 1.26 7.64
N GLU A 33 -2.60 1.21 7.74
CA GLU A 33 -1.88 1.45 8.99
C GLU A 33 -2.03 2.90 9.49
N GLN A 34 -2.23 3.86 8.57
CA GLN A 34 -2.22 5.28 8.89
C GLN A 34 -3.60 5.80 9.28
N CYS A 35 -4.65 5.42 8.56
CA CYS A 35 -6.01 5.91 8.80
C CYS A 35 -6.98 4.85 9.35
N ALA A 36 -6.51 3.61 9.55
CA ALA A 36 -7.31 2.47 10.02
C ALA A 36 -8.57 2.20 9.18
N ARG A 37 -8.62 2.69 7.94
CA ARG A 37 -9.71 2.37 7.01
C ARG A 37 -9.47 1.02 6.38
N THR A 38 -10.54 0.28 6.24
CA THR A 38 -10.56 -0.96 5.46
C THR A 38 -10.53 -0.62 3.98
N ALA A 39 -9.60 -1.24 3.25
CA ALA A 39 -9.54 -1.21 1.80
C ALA A 39 -9.58 -2.64 1.25
N PHE A 40 -10.14 -2.78 0.06
CA PHE A 40 -10.19 -4.05 -0.64
C PHE A 40 -9.19 -4.05 -1.79
N VAL A 41 -8.32 -5.06 -1.80
CA VAL A 41 -7.23 -5.18 -2.76
C VAL A 41 -7.33 -6.49 -3.55
N ASP A 42 -6.63 -6.55 -4.67
CA ASP A 42 -6.47 -7.77 -5.46
C ASP A 42 -5.55 -8.79 -4.76
N ALA A 43 -5.51 -10.01 -5.31
CA ALA A 43 -4.76 -11.11 -4.73
C ALA A 43 -3.23 -10.89 -4.77
N ASP A 44 -2.73 -10.18 -5.78
CA ASP A 44 -1.30 -9.91 -5.95
C ASP A 44 -0.82 -8.94 -4.87
N THR A 45 -1.55 -7.84 -4.66
CA THR A 45 -1.28 -6.89 -3.57
C THR A 45 -1.39 -7.57 -2.21
N HIS A 46 -2.45 -8.35 -1.96
CA HIS A 46 -2.60 -9.04 -0.68
C HIS A 46 -1.47 -10.05 -0.41
N GLU A 47 -1.09 -10.86 -1.40
CA GLU A 47 0.01 -11.82 -1.27
C GLU A 47 1.34 -11.13 -1.01
N THR A 48 1.59 -10.00 -1.67
CA THR A 48 2.81 -9.20 -1.51
C THR A 48 2.98 -8.73 -0.08
N PHE A 49 1.95 -8.09 0.49
CA PHE A 49 1.99 -7.65 1.90
C PHE A 49 2.06 -8.82 2.88
N ARG A 50 1.39 -9.94 2.57
CA ARG A 50 1.51 -11.17 3.37
C ARG A 50 2.95 -11.66 3.43
N ARG A 51 3.64 -11.73 2.28
CA ARG A 51 5.05 -12.14 2.21
C ARG A 51 5.98 -11.18 2.93
N LYS A 52 5.75 -9.87 2.84
CA LYS A 52 6.51 -8.86 3.60
C LYS A 52 6.37 -9.07 5.10
N ALA A 53 5.15 -9.31 5.59
CA ALA A 53 4.90 -9.62 7.00
C ALA A 53 5.59 -10.92 7.43
N GLU A 54 5.57 -11.98 6.60
CA GLU A 54 6.30 -13.24 6.85
C GLU A 54 7.82 -13.05 6.92
N GLN A 55 8.37 -12.08 6.18
CA GLN A 55 9.79 -11.73 6.19
C GLN A 55 10.19 -10.78 7.33
N GLY A 56 9.23 -10.38 8.19
CA GLY A 56 9.47 -9.42 9.27
C GLY A 56 9.67 -7.98 8.78
N ILE A 57 9.32 -7.69 7.53
CA ILE A 57 9.34 -6.34 6.97
C ILE A 57 8.09 -5.63 7.52
N SER A 58 8.31 -4.65 8.39
CA SER A 58 7.27 -3.89 9.09
C SER A 58 6.75 -2.73 8.24
N GLU A 59 6.51 -2.99 6.96
CA GLU A 59 5.81 -2.08 6.06
C GLU A 59 4.32 -2.45 6.09
N GLY A 60 3.51 -1.59 6.69
CA GLY A 60 2.07 -1.74 6.69
C GLY A 60 1.48 -1.32 5.35
N PHE A 61 0.23 -1.71 5.15
CA PHE A 61 -0.53 -1.29 3.99
C PHE A 61 -0.99 0.16 4.17
N LEU A 62 -0.81 0.98 3.13
CA LEU A 62 -1.35 2.33 3.07
C LEU A 62 -2.40 2.40 1.97
N CYS A 63 -3.59 2.92 2.27
CA CYS A 63 -4.58 3.19 1.23
C CYS A 63 -4.15 4.33 0.32
N GLY A 64 -4.70 4.37 -0.89
CA GLY A 64 -4.37 5.34 -1.94
C GLY A 64 -4.52 6.79 -1.51
N GLU A 65 -5.49 7.12 -0.64
CA GLU A 65 -5.62 8.46 -0.05
C GLU A 65 -4.42 8.82 0.84
N CYS A 66 -3.97 7.88 1.67
CA CYS A 66 -2.79 8.09 2.53
C CYS A 66 -1.50 8.13 1.72
N VAL A 67 -1.40 7.31 0.67
CA VAL A 67 -0.28 7.38 -0.29
C VAL A 67 -0.22 8.75 -0.95
N ALA A 68 -1.34 9.23 -1.50
CA ALA A 68 -1.42 10.56 -2.12
C ALA A 68 -1.02 11.66 -1.14
N ALA A 69 -1.56 11.63 0.09
CA ALA A 69 -1.24 12.61 1.13
C ALA A 69 0.26 12.62 1.51
N ASN A 70 0.90 11.45 1.59
CA ASN A 70 2.34 11.36 1.85
C ASN A 70 3.16 11.92 0.67
N LEU A 71 2.81 11.57 -0.57
CA LEU A 71 3.49 12.08 -1.77
C LEU A 71 3.37 13.61 -1.92
N GLU A 72 2.24 14.18 -1.52
CA GLU A 72 2.04 15.63 -1.49
C GLU A 72 2.89 16.30 -0.39
N ALA A 73 3.01 15.67 0.78
CA ALA A 73 3.84 16.17 1.88
C ALA A 73 5.34 16.15 1.55
N GLU A 74 5.81 15.15 0.78
CA GLU A 74 7.21 15.05 0.35
C GLU A 74 7.60 16.07 -0.74
N ARG A 75 6.61 16.71 -1.36
CA ARG A 75 6.82 17.74 -2.40
C ARG A 75 6.90 19.16 -1.84
N MET A 76 6.68 19.36 -0.54
CA MET A 76 6.79 20.65 0.16
C MET A 76 8.09 20.76 0.94
#